data_AF-A0A970ZEY2-F1
#
_entry.id   AF-A0A970ZEY2-F1
#
_cell.length_a   1.000
_cell.length_b   1.000
_cell.length_c   1.000
_cell.angle_alpha   90.00
_cell.angle_beta   90.00
_cell.angle_gamma   90.00
#
_symmetry.space_group_name_H-M   'P 1'
#
loop_
_entity.id
_entity.type
_entity.pdbx_description
1 polymer ?
#
loop_
_entity_poly.entity_id
_entity_poly.type
_entity_poly.pdbx_seq_one_letter_code
_entity_poly.pdbx_strand_id
1 'polypeptide(L)'
;MNSGYSAATNDLDYIRRFRGAGACRNMFRKLGKERRQNAVSLVNDGRLFFASLFILRPEIDELNLMEELSERNRTALRICEKMLEEKNLSDEPGSSVPLNSEELHSVLLWMFSTGAYDDGLNDDFDQVLDTSASVLIKTHHEKTILPVMANMVFKRNQKGKYIHDLVWACFQSRDADALRIIASRLRSSAPKDAELARMLLHLPQDVPLRSNYDRQNQYTSYLSWLKENDPYLYFTGESFQFCNEPVPCAVDLEAKYLCKDNSIRVFKPLCQAANEESSSSSNFSKLAEGEKEVLAKHSQKLHRENPSYWNEWMRYPIEKQIHIARNGGGNSYDCNCR
;
A
#
# COMPACT_ATOMS: atom_id res chain seq x y z
N MET A 1 19.14 -9.71 10.07
CA MET A 1 19.48 -11.13 9.93
C MET A 1 20.01 -11.33 8.52
N ASN A 2 21.29 -11.65 8.40
CA ASN A 2 21.94 -12.08 7.15
C ASN A 2 21.79 -13.59 7.02
N SER A 3 21.21 -14.06 5.92
CA SER A 3 21.66 -15.23 5.13
C SER A 3 20.57 -15.60 4.15
N GLY A 4 20.85 -15.59 2.85
CA GLY A 4 19.94 -16.23 1.90
C GLY A 4 20.02 -15.88 0.43
N TYR A 5 21.07 -15.24 -0.10
CA TYR A 5 21.29 -15.22 -1.56
C TYR A 5 22.78 -15.27 -1.90
N SER A 6 23.30 -16.51 -1.99
CA SER A 6 24.51 -16.82 -2.75
C SER A 6 24.11 -17.24 -4.17
N ALA A 7 23.37 -16.37 -4.87
CA ALA A 7 23.24 -16.46 -6.31
C ALA A 7 24.24 -15.45 -6.88
N ALA A 8 25.10 -15.88 -7.79
CA ALA A 8 26.14 -15.04 -8.38
C ALA A 8 25.53 -13.71 -8.87
N THR A 9 25.77 -12.64 -8.11
CA THR A 9 25.35 -11.27 -8.41
C THR A 9 26.08 -10.80 -9.65
N ASN A 10 25.40 -10.05 -10.52
CA ASN A 10 26.05 -9.44 -11.68
C ASN A 10 27.23 -8.55 -11.22
N ASP A 11 28.31 -8.54 -11.99
CA ASP A 11 29.53 -7.80 -11.64
C ASP A 11 29.28 -6.29 -11.47
N LEU A 12 28.35 -5.71 -12.23
CA LEU A 12 27.96 -4.30 -12.10
C LEU A 12 27.27 -4.05 -10.76
N ASP A 13 26.39 -4.95 -10.31
CA ASP A 13 25.74 -4.86 -9.00
C ASP A 13 26.76 -4.98 -7.87
N TYR A 14 27.71 -5.90 -8.00
CA TYR A 14 28.80 -6.06 -7.05
C TYR A 14 29.64 -4.77 -6.97
N ILE A 15 30.12 -4.26 -8.10
CA ILE A 15 30.95 -3.05 -8.12
C ILE A 15 30.17 -1.85 -7.56
N ARG A 16 28.90 -1.66 -7.94
CA ARG A 16 28.07 -0.58 -7.41
C ARG A 16 27.94 -0.64 -5.89
N ARG A 17 27.64 -1.82 -5.33
CA ARG A 17 27.41 -1.99 -3.89
C ARG A 17 28.68 -1.85 -3.05
N PHE A 18 29.81 -2.37 -3.54
CA PHE A 18 31.06 -2.40 -2.77
C PHE A 18 31.99 -1.22 -3.05
N ARG A 19 31.95 -0.64 -4.25
CA ARG A 19 32.85 0.46 -4.69
C ARG A 19 32.12 1.76 -5.02
N GLY A 20 30.78 1.75 -4.97
CA GLY A 20 29.95 2.92 -5.22
C GLY A 20 29.58 3.12 -6.70
N ALA A 21 28.58 3.98 -6.93
CA ALA A 21 28.04 4.25 -8.27
C ALA A 21 29.09 4.81 -9.23
N GLY A 22 29.97 5.72 -8.78
CA GLY A 22 31.02 6.31 -9.62
C GLY A 22 32.03 5.28 -10.14
N ALA A 23 32.43 4.32 -9.30
CA ALA A 23 33.33 3.24 -9.72
C ALA A 23 32.67 2.31 -10.75
N CYS A 24 31.36 2.01 -10.55
CA CYS A 24 30.58 1.23 -11.50
C CYS A 24 30.49 1.92 -12.87
N ARG A 25 30.11 3.20 -12.89
CA ARG A 25 30.04 4.03 -14.11
C ARG A 25 31.38 4.09 -14.86
N ASN A 26 32.47 4.36 -14.14
CA ASN A 26 33.81 4.44 -14.74
C ASN A 26 34.26 3.09 -15.33
N MET A 27 34.02 1.99 -14.64
CA MET A 27 34.34 0.65 -15.13
C MET A 27 33.52 0.32 -16.39
N PHE A 28 32.22 0.56 -16.37
CA PHE A 28 31.34 0.31 -17.50
C PHE A 28 31.72 1.17 -18.71
N ARG A 29 32.01 2.46 -18.52
CA ARG A 29 32.48 3.36 -19.59
C ARG A 29 33.78 2.87 -20.22
N LYS A 30 34.76 2.48 -19.40
CA LYS A 30 36.03 1.93 -19.91
C LYS A 30 35.81 0.66 -20.70
N LEU A 31 35.02 -0.26 -20.15
CA LEU A 31 34.69 -1.52 -20.81
C LEU A 31 33.93 -1.31 -22.12
N GLY A 32 33.00 -0.35 -22.18
CA GLY A 32 32.26 -0.01 -23.39
C GLY A 32 33.13 0.53 -24.52
N LYS A 33 34.18 1.30 -24.18
CA LYS A 33 35.15 1.84 -25.14
C LYS A 33 36.13 0.77 -25.65
N GLU A 34 36.57 -0.14 -24.78
CA GLU A 34 37.56 -1.17 -25.13
C GLU A 34 36.94 -2.46 -25.68
N ARG A 35 35.79 -2.87 -25.13
CA ARG A 35 35.13 -4.18 -25.36
C ARG A 35 33.61 -4.02 -25.33
N ARG A 36 33.07 -3.32 -26.32
CA ARG A 36 31.63 -3.01 -26.44
C ARG A 36 30.70 -4.21 -26.17
N GLN A 37 30.94 -5.35 -26.81
CA GLN A 37 30.11 -6.54 -26.66
C GLN A 37 30.11 -7.10 -25.22
N ASN A 38 31.22 -6.95 -24.48
CA ASN A 38 31.26 -7.35 -23.08
C ASN A 38 30.43 -6.40 -22.21
N ALA A 39 30.46 -5.09 -22.49
CA ALA A 39 29.62 -4.13 -21.80
C ALA A 39 28.12 -4.40 -22.06
N VAL A 40 27.74 -4.67 -23.31
CA VAL A 40 26.36 -5.06 -23.68
C VAL A 40 25.94 -6.34 -22.96
N SER A 41 26.79 -7.36 -22.95
CA SER A 41 26.51 -8.63 -22.24
C SER A 41 26.29 -8.43 -20.74
N LEU A 42 27.11 -7.59 -20.09
CA LEU A 42 26.96 -7.30 -18.65
C LEU A 42 25.68 -6.56 -18.32
N VAL A 43 25.30 -5.55 -19.11
CA VAL A 43 24.07 -4.78 -18.86
C VAL A 43 22.82 -5.60 -19.19
N ASN A 44 22.89 -6.50 -20.17
CA ASN A 44 21.78 -7.37 -20.55
C ASN A 44 21.63 -8.64 -19.73
N ASP A 45 22.49 -8.86 -18.72
CA ASP A 45 22.34 -10.00 -17.81
C ASP A 45 20.96 -9.96 -17.13
N GLY A 46 20.23 -11.07 -17.20
CA GLY A 46 18.92 -11.23 -16.59
C GLY A 46 18.92 -11.00 -15.07
N ARG A 47 20.08 -11.11 -14.40
CA ARG A 47 20.25 -10.92 -12.96
C ARG A 47 20.60 -9.50 -12.55
N LEU A 48 20.83 -8.58 -13.49
CA LEU A 48 21.14 -7.19 -13.19
C LEU A 48 20.01 -6.57 -12.33
N PHE A 49 20.37 -5.80 -11.31
CA PHE A 49 19.40 -5.05 -10.51
C PHE A 49 19.09 -3.72 -11.19
N PHE A 50 17.84 -3.27 -11.04
CA PHE A 50 17.39 -2.01 -11.64
C PHE A 50 18.24 -0.81 -11.22
N ALA A 51 18.66 -0.73 -9.96
CA ALA A 51 19.51 0.34 -9.47
C ALA A 51 20.82 0.49 -10.28
N SER A 52 21.41 -0.62 -10.73
CA SER A 52 22.62 -0.59 -11.56
C SER A 52 22.33 -0.15 -12.99
N LEU A 53 21.22 -0.60 -13.57
CA LEU A 53 20.78 -0.10 -14.89
C LEU A 53 20.53 1.42 -14.83
N PHE A 54 19.84 1.88 -13.79
CA PHE A 54 19.47 3.29 -13.62
C PHE A 54 20.69 4.22 -13.57
N ILE A 55 21.71 3.89 -12.77
CA ILE A 55 22.91 4.74 -12.65
C ILE A 55 23.77 4.75 -13.92
N LEU A 56 23.64 3.73 -14.78
CA LEU A 56 24.41 3.59 -16.01
C LEU A 56 23.76 4.28 -17.21
N ARG A 57 22.55 4.87 -17.05
CA ARG A 57 21.85 5.62 -18.10
C ARG A 57 22.76 6.59 -18.86
N PRO A 58 23.53 7.49 -18.20
CA PRO A 58 24.35 8.45 -18.93
C PRO A 58 25.45 7.78 -19.77
N GLU A 59 26.02 6.67 -19.29
CA GLU A 59 27.04 5.92 -20.04
C GLU A 59 26.44 5.11 -21.19
N ILE A 60 25.23 4.58 -21.03
CA ILE A 60 24.49 3.89 -22.10
C ILE A 60 24.21 4.86 -23.24
N ASP A 61 23.81 6.09 -22.92
CA ASP A 61 23.58 7.16 -23.89
C ASP A 61 24.89 7.62 -24.54
N GLU A 62 25.94 7.90 -23.75
CA GLU A 62 27.28 8.28 -24.25
C GLU A 62 27.84 7.25 -25.25
N LEU A 63 27.62 5.97 -24.98
CA LEU A 63 28.10 4.86 -25.79
C LEU A 63 27.13 4.45 -26.91
N ASN A 64 25.97 5.10 -27.04
CA ASN A 64 24.90 4.75 -27.99
C ASN A 64 24.51 3.25 -27.93
N LEU A 65 24.27 2.71 -26.73
CA LEU A 65 24.00 1.27 -26.53
C LEU A 65 22.50 0.91 -26.54
N MET A 66 21.59 1.88 -26.66
CA MET A 66 20.14 1.69 -26.52
C MET A 66 19.54 0.59 -27.42
N GLU A 67 19.98 0.52 -28.67
CA GLU A 67 19.50 -0.50 -29.62
C GLU A 67 20.05 -1.91 -29.33
N GLU A 68 21.16 -2.01 -28.61
CA GLU A 68 21.78 -3.29 -28.21
C GLU A 68 21.27 -3.81 -26.86
N LEU A 69 20.44 -3.03 -26.15
CA LEU A 69 19.84 -3.47 -24.89
C LEU A 69 18.77 -4.54 -25.12
N SER A 70 18.60 -5.42 -24.14
CA SER A 70 17.45 -6.31 -24.05
C SER A 70 16.16 -5.50 -23.97
N GLU A 71 15.04 -6.06 -24.46
CA GLU A 71 13.74 -5.38 -24.42
C GLU A 71 13.36 -4.95 -22.98
N ARG A 72 13.61 -5.80 -21.98
CA ARG A 72 13.39 -5.46 -20.56
C ARG A 72 14.11 -4.16 -20.17
N ASN A 73 15.41 -4.08 -20.48
CA ASN A 73 16.23 -2.93 -20.09
C ASN A 73 15.85 -1.68 -20.89
N ARG A 74 15.63 -1.81 -22.20
CA ARG A 74 15.20 -0.71 -23.07
C ARG A 74 13.86 -0.14 -22.61
N THR A 75 12.90 -1.00 -22.29
CA THR A 75 11.60 -0.62 -21.74
C THR A 75 11.74 0.07 -20.39
N ALA A 76 12.58 -0.46 -19.48
CA ALA A 76 12.83 0.18 -18.18
C ALA A 76 13.42 1.60 -18.32
N LEU A 77 14.34 1.83 -19.26
CA LEU A 77 14.91 3.17 -19.50
C LEU A 77 13.89 4.14 -20.08
N ARG A 78 13.06 3.70 -21.05
CA ARG A 78 11.95 4.50 -21.59
C ARG A 78 10.93 4.87 -20.52
N ILE A 79 10.66 3.97 -19.57
CA ILE A 79 9.79 4.26 -18.42
C ILE A 79 10.42 5.36 -17.56
N CYS A 80 11.72 5.26 -17.26
CA CYS A 80 12.43 6.28 -16.47
C CYS A 80 12.36 7.66 -17.13
N GLU A 81 12.61 7.74 -18.44
CA GLU A 81 12.50 8.99 -19.21
C GLU A 81 11.10 9.59 -19.09
N LYS A 82 10.05 8.80 -19.32
CA LYS A 82 8.67 9.27 -19.21
C LYS A 82 8.29 9.74 -17.81
N MET A 83 8.72 9.02 -16.76
CA MET A 83 8.41 9.36 -15.38
C MET A 83 9.15 10.63 -14.90
N LEU A 84 10.37 10.86 -15.38
CA LEU A 84 11.21 11.99 -14.96
C LEU A 84 10.97 13.26 -15.77
N GLU A 85 10.51 13.16 -17.02
CA GLU A 85 10.24 14.34 -17.86
C GLU A 85 8.86 14.99 -17.59
N GLU A 86 8.06 14.48 -16.65
CA GLU A 86 6.66 14.90 -16.38
C GLU A 86 5.77 14.96 -17.65
N LYS A 87 6.17 14.31 -18.74
CA LYS A 87 5.36 14.21 -19.96
C LYS A 87 4.31 13.16 -19.74
N ASN A 88 3.04 13.53 -19.97
CA ASN A 88 1.91 12.61 -19.86
C ASN A 88 2.19 11.33 -20.66
N LEU A 89 1.77 10.20 -20.09
CA LEU A 89 1.87 8.85 -20.67
C LEU A 89 1.10 8.68 -22.00
N SER A 90 0.47 9.75 -22.49
CA SER A 90 -0.42 9.82 -23.65
C SER A 90 0.03 10.70 -24.82
N ASP A 91 1.11 11.49 -24.71
CA ASP A 91 1.30 12.64 -25.61
C ASP A 91 2.31 12.45 -26.76
N GLU A 92 2.84 11.24 -26.97
CA GLU A 92 3.64 10.93 -28.17
C GLU A 92 2.95 9.92 -29.12
N PRO A 93 2.73 10.29 -30.40
CA PRO A 93 2.26 9.36 -31.41
C PRO A 93 3.38 8.38 -31.76
N GLY A 94 3.25 7.13 -31.30
CA GLY A 94 4.11 6.01 -31.70
C GLY A 94 5.04 5.43 -30.62
N SER A 95 5.09 6.01 -29.40
CA SER A 95 5.94 5.53 -28.30
C SER A 95 5.18 5.03 -27.06
N SER A 96 3.84 5.03 -27.09
CA SER A 96 3.03 4.62 -25.94
C SER A 96 3.05 3.10 -25.77
N VAL A 97 3.97 2.58 -24.95
CA VAL A 97 3.76 1.29 -24.29
C VAL A 97 2.46 1.43 -23.51
N PRO A 98 1.38 0.71 -23.85
CA PRO A 98 0.12 0.83 -23.13
C PRO A 98 0.37 0.52 -21.66
N LEU A 99 -0.14 1.37 -20.77
CA LEU A 99 0.01 1.20 -19.32
C LEU A 99 -0.53 -0.13 -18.78
N ASN A 100 -1.32 -0.85 -19.59
CA ASN A 100 -1.95 -2.11 -19.24
C ASN A 100 -1.27 -3.32 -19.90
N SER A 101 -0.07 -3.19 -20.48
CA SER A 101 0.61 -4.33 -21.10
C SER A 101 1.25 -5.25 -20.05
N GLU A 102 1.16 -6.57 -20.27
CA GLU A 102 1.84 -7.59 -19.45
C GLU A 102 3.37 -7.39 -19.42
N GLU A 103 3.94 -6.92 -20.53
CA GLU A 103 5.35 -6.58 -20.61
C GLU A 103 5.70 -5.43 -19.65
N LEU A 104 4.91 -4.36 -19.64
CA LEU A 104 5.11 -3.24 -18.74
C LEU A 104 5.00 -3.67 -17.28
N HIS A 105 3.98 -4.48 -16.95
CA HIS A 105 3.81 -5.04 -15.61
C HIS A 105 5.08 -5.79 -15.16
N SER A 106 5.58 -6.71 -15.99
CA SER A 106 6.76 -7.52 -15.65
C SER A 106 8.02 -6.65 -15.43
N VAL A 107 8.20 -5.61 -16.24
CA VAL A 107 9.33 -4.68 -16.14
C VAL A 107 9.20 -3.82 -14.88
N LEU A 108 8.04 -3.23 -14.62
CA LEU A 108 7.78 -2.43 -13.41
C LEU A 108 7.96 -3.26 -12.14
N LEU A 109 7.48 -4.52 -12.15
CA LEU A 109 7.63 -5.43 -11.02
C LEU A 109 9.10 -5.73 -10.75
N TRP A 110 9.90 -5.99 -11.79
CA TRP A 110 11.35 -6.16 -11.66
C TRP A 110 12.05 -4.88 -11.17
N MET A 111 11.69 -3.72 -11.74
CA MET A 111 12.22 -2.41 -11.35
C MET A 111 11.99 -2.16 -9.86
N PHE A 112 10.74 -2.31 -9.40
CA PHE A 112 10.37 -2.11 -8.01
C PHE A 112 11.03 -3.12 -7.08
N SER A 113 10.93 -4.42 -7.40
CA SER A 113 11.40 -5.49 -6.52
C SER A 113 12.92 -5.49 -6.34
N THR A 114 13.68 -5.16 -7.39
CA THR A 114 15.14 -5.08 -7.32
C THR A 114 15.64 -3.70 -6.90
N GLY A 115 14.89 -2.64 -7.20
CA GLY A 115 15.23 -1.27 -6.86
C GLY A 115 14.95 -0.90 -5.40
N ALA A 116 13.93 -1.47 -4.76
CA ALA A 116 13.56 -1.17 -3.37
C ALA A 116 14.68 -1.45 -2.34
N TYR A 117 15.66 -2.30 -2.67
CA TYR A 117 16.85 -2.53 -1.83
C TYR A 117 17.77 -1.32 -1.75
N ASP A 118 17.74 -0.49 -2.79
CA ASP A 118 18.57 0.67 -3.00
C ASP A 118 17.74 1.97 -2.86
N ASP A 119 16.57 1.90 -2.23
CA ASP A 119 15.72 3.05 -1.87
C ASP A 119 16.51 4.13 -1.10
N GLY A 120 16.40 5.38 -1.55
CA GLY A 120 17.21 6.51 -1.13
C GLY A 120 18.52 6.69 -1.91
N LEU A 121 18.64 6.11 -3.11
CA LEU A 121 19.82 6.25 -3.98
C LEU A 121 20.02 7.70 -4.44
N ASN A 122 18.96 8.32 -4.94
CA ASN A 122 18.81 9.74 -5.24
C ASN A 122 17.31 10.05 -5.45
N ASP A 123 16.96 11.32 -5.50
CA ASP A 123 15.55 11.75 -5.54
C ASP A 123 14.83 11.27 -6.83
N ASP A 124 15.49 11.33 -8.00
CA ASP A 124 14.96 10.81 -9.27
C ASP A 124 14.66 9.30 -9.21
N PHE A 125 15.55 8.54 -8.58
CA PHE A 125 15.38 7.09 -8.41
C PHE A 125 14.20 6.78 -7.49
N ASP A 126 14.09 7.51 -6.38
CA ASP A 126 12.98 7.38 -5.44
C ASP A 126 11.64 7.72 -6.13
N GLN A 127 11.60 8.76 -6.95
CA GLN A 127 10.42 9.13 -7.76
C GLN A 127 10.02 8.01 -8.74
N VAL A 128 10.99 7.40 -9.43
CA VAL A 128 10.70 6.27 -10.33
C VAL A 128 10.15 5.07 -9.56
N LEU A 129 10.67 4.77 -8.36
CA LEU A 129 10.14 3.68 -7.54
C LEU A 129 8.73 3.97 -7.02
N ASP A 130 8.46 5.20 -6.58
CA ASP A 130 7.15 5.61 -6.06
C ASP A 130 6.08 5.57 -7.15
N THR A 131 6.45 6.04 -8.35
CA THR A 131 5.57 5.97 -9.53
C THR A 131 5.35 4.53 -9.97
N SER A 132 6.39 3.69 -9.95
CA SER A 132 6.28 2.26 -10.27
C SER A 132 5.33 1.54 -9.30
N ALA A 133 5.46 1.78 -8.00
CA ALA A 133 4.55 1.23 -6.99
C ALA A 133 3.10 1.67 -7.24
N SER A 134 2.90 2.94 -7.55
CA SER A 134 1.59 3.52 -7.84
C SER A 134 0.93 2.86 -9.05
N VAL A 135 1.66 2.67 -10.16
CA VAL A 135 1.14 2.01 -11.37
C VAL A 135 0.86 0.53 -11.11
N LEU A 136 1.77 -0.19 -10.43
CA LEU A 136 1.58 -1.60 -10.09
C LEU A 136 0.32 -1.83 -9.25
N ILE A 137 0.06 -0.98 -8.26
CA ILE A 137 -1.14 -1.13 -7.42
C ILE A 137 -2.41 -0.67 -8.13
N LYS A 138 -2.40 0.54 -8.71
CA LYS A 138 -3.61 1.18 -9.22
C LYS A 138 -4.07 0.59 -10.56
N THR A 139 -3.13 0.25 -11.44
CA THR A 139 -3.41 -0.20 -12.80
C THR A 139 -3.38 -1.72 -12.90
N HIS A 140 -2.38 -2.36 -12.31
CA HIS A 140 -2.20 -3.82 -12.40
C HIS A 140 -2.74 -4.60 -11.20
N HIS A 141 -3.20 -3.93 -10.15
CA HIS A 141 -3.69 -4.55 -8.92
C HIS A 141 -2.69 -5.54 -8.28
N GLU A 142 -1.40 -5.25 -8.44
CA GLU A 142 -0.30 -6.11 -8.01
C GLU A 142 -0.08 -6.00 -6.49
N LYS A 143 -0.77 -6.82 -5.73
CA LYS A 143 -0.75 -6.79 -4.24
C LYS A 143 0.49 -7.44 -3.64
N THR A 144 1.25 -8.23 -4.40
CA THR A 144 2.44 -8.93 -3.86
C THR A 144 3.54 -7.98 -3.43
N ILE A 145 3.53 -6.73 -3.92
CA ILE A 145 4.54 -5.71 -3.55
C ILE A 145 4.22 -4.99 -2.23
N LEU A 146 3.03 -5.16 -1.65
CA LEU A 146 2.60 -4.47 -0.43
C LEU A 146 3.60 -4.61 0.74
N PRO A 147 4.18 -5.80 1.03
CA PRO A 147 5.18 -5.92 2.11
C PRO A 147 6.45 -5.12 1.83
N VAL A 148 6.92 -5.09 0.58
CA VAL A 148 8.12 -4.35 0.18
C VAL A 148 7.87 -2.84 0.27
N MET A 149 6.72 -2.39 -0.23
CA MET A 149 6.30 -0.99 -0.16
C MET A 149 6.13 -0.50 1.28
N ALA A 150 5.47 -1.28 2.15
CA ALA A 150 5.38 -0.96 3.57
C ALA A 150 6.78 -0.84 4.20
N ASN A 151 7.70 -1.77 3.89
CA ASN A 151 9.08 -1.68 4.38
C ASN A 151 9.77 -0.38 3.96
N MET A 152 9.55 0.09 2.72
CA MET A 152 10.08 1.38 2.25
C MET A 152 9.48 2.54 3.03
N VAL A 153 8.15 2.61 3.19
CA VAL A 153 7.46 3.64 3.99
C VAL A 153 8.08 3.77 5.38
N PHE A 154 8.22 2.66 6.12
CA PHE A 154 8.77 2.70 7.47
C PHE A 154 10.26 3.07 7.50
N LYS A 155 11.07 2.55 6.56
CA LYS A 155 12.50 2.94 6.46
C LYS A 155 12.69 4.41 6.15
N ARG A 156 11.88 4.98 5.24
CA ARG A 156 11.91 6.40 4.90
C ARG A 156 11.48 7.26 6.07
N ASN A 157 10.42 6.89 6.78
CA ASN A 157 9.98 7.60 7.98
C ASN A 157 11.05 7.61 9.09
N GLN A 158 11.75 6.49 9.30
CA GLN A 158 12.86 6.44 10.26
C GLN A 158 13.94 7.49 9.93
N LYS A 159 14.22 7.68 8.64
CA LYS A 159 15.20 8.64 8.10
C LYS A 159 14.63 10.06 7.92
N GLY A 160 13.34 10.31 8.17
CA GLY A 160 12.69 11.60 7.92
C GLY A 160 12.57 11.95 6.43
N LYS A 161 12.48 10.93 5.56
CA LYS A 161 12.30 11.08 4.11
C LYS A 161 10.81 11.06 3.74
N TYR A 162 10.49 11.51 2.53
CA TYR A 162 9.11 11.61 2.03
C TYR A 162 8.47 10.23 1.84
N ILE A 163 7.24 10.07 2.36
CA ILE A 163 6.50 8.79 2.35
C ILE A 163 5.11 8.88 1.69
N HIS A 164 4.62 10.08 1.36
CA HIS A 164 3.19 10.27 1.11
C HIS A 164 2.71 9.49 -0.11
N ASP A 165 3.48 9.44 -1.19
CA ASP A 165 3.07 8.75 -2.43
C ASP A 165 3.03 7.22 -2.24
N LEU A 166 4.01 6.66 -1.52
CA LEU A 166 4.00 5.24 -1.16
C LEU A 166 2.85 4.89 -0.21
N VAL A 167 2.54 5.76 0.76
CA VAL A 167 1.39 5.57 1.65
C VAL A 167 0.09 5.63 0.85
N TRP A 168 -0.04 6.61 -0.03
CA TRP A 168 -1.20 6.72 -0.92
C TRP A 168 -1.34 5.46 -1.78
N ALA A 169 -0.27 5.01 -2.44
CA ALA A 169 -0.25 3.79 -3.24
C ALA A 169 -0.64 2.55 -2.42
N CYS A 170 -0.13 2.39 -1.19
CA CYS A 170 -0.55 1.34 -0.25
C CYS A 170 -2.07 1.27 -0.09
N PHE A 171 -2.73 2.41 0.16
CA PHE A 171 -4.18 2.45 0.39
C PHE A 171 -5.01 2.37 -0.89
N GLN A 172 -4.44 2.71 -2.05
CA GLN A 172 -5.10 2.47 -3.35
C GLN A 172 -5.27 0.98 -3.67
N SER A 173 -4.57 0.07 -2.97
CA SER A 173 -4.78 -1.38 -3.12
C SER A 173 -6.19 -1.83 -2.71
N ARG A 174 -6.88 -1.03 -1.88
CA ARG A 174 -8.18 -1.32 -1.30
C ARG A 174 -8.25 -2.71 -0.68
N ASP A 175 -7.15 -3.14 -0.06
CA ASP A 175 -7.00 -4.45 0.54
C ASP A 175 -6.74 -4.35 2.05
N ALA A 176 -7.49 -5.11 2.83
CA ALA A 176 -7.27 -5.24 4.26
C ALA A 176 -5.90 -5.82 4.62
N ASP A 177 -5.26 -6.57 3.72
CA ASP A 177 -3.89 -7.04 3.91
C ASP A 177 -2.88 -5.89 4.05
N ALA A 178 -3.13 -4.74 3.39
CA ALA A 178 -2.31 -3.55 3.60
C ALA A 178 -2.38 -3.07 5.07
N LEU A 179 -3.59 -3.06 5.65
CA LEU A 179 -3.79 -2.74 7.07
C LEU A 179 -3.11 -3.76 7.98
N ARG A 180 -3.16 -5.06 7.65
CA ARG A 180 -2.46 -6.11 8.43
C ARG A 180 -0.95 -5.94 8.41
N ILE A 181 -0.38 -5.60 7.25
CA ILE A 181 1.06 -5.36 7.10
C ILE A 181 1.47 -4.14 7.93
N ILE A 182 0.72 -3.04 7.86
CA ILE A 182 0.97 -1.85 8.69
C ILE A 182 0.83 -2.18 10.18
N ALA A 183 -0.22 -2.91 10.58
CA ALA A 183 -0.44 -3.31 11.97
C ALA A 183 0.71 -4.13 12.54
N SER A 184 1.40 -4.93 11.73
CA SER A 184 2.58 -5.68 12.18
C SER A 184 3.67 -4.77 12.78
N ARG A 185 3.71 -3.49 12.39
CA ARG A 185 4.69 -2.49 12.83
C ARG A 185 4.38 -1.88 14.19
N LEU A 186 3.17 -2.07 14.72
CA LEU A 186 2.85 -1.73 16.11
C LEU A 186 3.75 -2.46 17.12
N ARG A 187 4.25 -3.65 16.74
CA ARG A 187 5.18 -4.47 17.53
C ARG A 187 6.66 -4.12 17.31
N SER A 188 6.97 -3.15 16.45
CA SER A 188 8.35 -2.78 16.16
C SER A 188 9.05 -2.28 17.43
N SER A 189 10.34 -2.59 17.57
CA SER A 189 11.17 -2.05 18.64
C SER A 189 11.48 -0.57 18.41
N ALA A 190 11.47 -0.11 17.14
CA ALA A 190 11.69 1.27 16.77
C ALA A 190 10.45 2.13 17.08
N PRO A 191 10.54 3.16 17.94
CA PRO A 191 9.39 3.99 18.32
C PRO A 191 8.72 4.68 17.12
N LYS A 192 9.52 5.19 16.18
CA LYS A 192 9.02 5.84 14.94
C LYS A 192 8.14 4.92 14.09
N ASP A 193 8.39 3.61 14.11
CA ASP A 193 7.56 2.65 13.38
C ASP A 193 6.21 2.48 14.05
N ALA A 194 6.20 2.30 15.37
CA ALA A 194 4.95 2.12 16.11
C ALA A 194 4.07 3.38 16.05
N GLU A 195 4.69 4.57 16.13
CA GLU A 195 4.02 5.87 16.01
C GLU A 195 3.37 6.06 14.64
N LEU A 196 4.13 5.83 13.55
CA LEU A 196 3.59 5.91 12.20
C LEU A 196 2.49 4.87 11.98
N ALA A 197 2.66 3.63 12.46
CA ALA A 197 1.64 2.61 12.34
C ALA A 197 0.35 3.01 13.08
N ARG A 198 0.43 3.60 14.28
CA ARG A 198 -0.75 4.12 14.98
C ARG A 198 -1.44 5.23 14.19
N MET A 199 -0.67 6.13 13.59
CA MET A 199 -1.18 7.23 12.77
C MET A 199 -1.92 6.69 11.54
N LEU A 200 -1.29 5.82 10.76
CA LEU A 200 -1.88 5.26 9.54
C LEU A 200 -3.12 4.40 9.82
N LEU A 201 -3.22 3.81 11.01
CA LEU A 201 -4.34 2.96 11.44
C LEU A 201 -5.37 3.70 12.30
N HIS A 202 -5.25 5.02 12.47
CA HIS A 202 -6.17 5.84 13.27
C HIS A 202 -6.34 5.36 14.71
N LEU A 203 -5.25 4.85 15.29
CA LEU A 203 -5.22 4.47 16.69
C LEU A 203 -4.95 5.69 17.56
N PRO A 204 -5.55 5.78 18.77
CA PRO A 204 -5.24 6.84 19.72
C PRO A 204 -3.74 6.94 19.93
N GLN A 205 -3.16 8.14 20.05
CA GLN A 205 -1.72 8.38 20.24
C GLN A 205 -1.35 8.72 21.69
N ASP A 206 -2.34 9.15 22.46
CA ASP A 206 -2.28 9.61 23.85
C ASP A 206 -1.94 8.50 24.86
N VAL A 207 -2.20 7.23 24.52
CA VAL A 207 -1.86 6.09 25.39
C VAL A 207 -0.39 5.68 25.19
N PRO A 208 0.53 5.92 26.15
CA PRO A 208 1.92 5.52 25.99
C PRO A 208 2.08 4.00 26.10
N LEU A 209 2.66 3.37 25.08
CA LEU A 209 2.97 1.94 25.07
C LEU A 209 4.33 1.71 25.74
N ARG A 210 4.31 1.42 27.04
CA ARG A 210 5.53 1.34 27.88
C ARG A 210 6.24 0.00 27.77
N SER A 211 5.52 -1.08 27.46
CA SER A 211 6.06 -2.42 27.39
C SER A 211 5.82 -3.10 26.03
N ASN A 212 6.60 -4.14 25.75
CA ASN A 212 6.35 -5.02 24.59
C ASN A 212 5.00 -5.74 24.71
N TYR A 213 4.54 -6.00 25.94
CA TYR A 213 3.23 -6.58 26.21
C TYR A 213 2.11 -5.64 25.75
N ASP A 214 2.21 -4.34 26.03
CA ASP A 214 1.21 -3.34 25.58
C ASP A 214 1.14 -3.26 24.05
N ARG A 215 2.30 -3.27 23.37
CA ARG A 215 2.39 -3.27 21.90
C ARG A 215 1.77 -4.53 21.30
N GLN A 216 2.04 -5.69 21.91
CA GLN A 216 1.47 -6.96 21.49
C GLN A 216 -0.05 -6.99 21.70
N ASN A 217 -0.54 -6.48 22.82
CA ASN A 217 -1.97 -6.36 23.09
C ASN A 217 -2.65 -5.43 22.08
N GLN A 218 -2.09 -4.25 21.81
CA GLN A 218 -2.66 -3.32 20.82
C GLN A 218 -2.71 -3.97 19.43
N TYR A 219 -1.65 -4.65 19.01
CA TYR A 219 -1.62 -5.40 17.75
C TYR A 219 -2.72 -6.48 17.70
N THR A 220 -2.84 -7.31 18.75
CA THR A 220 -3.85 -8.37 18.81
C THR A 220 -5.27 -7.79 18.82
N SER A 221 -5.51 -6.72 19.58
CA SER A 221 -6.80 -6.02 19.62
C SER A 221 -7.15 -5.44 18.25
N TYR A 222 -6.19 -4.81 17.56
CA TYR A 222 -6.40 -4.29 16.22
C TYR A 222 -6.72 -5.39 15.22
N LEU A 223 -6.00 -6.52 15.24
CA LEU A 223 -6.32 -7.64 14.34
C LEU A 223 -7.69 -8.26 14.61
N SER A 224 -8.11 -8.30 15.88
CA SER A 224 -9.47 -8.73 16.23
C SER A 224 -10.51 -7.77 15.68
N TRP A 225 -10.29 -6.45 15.85
CA TRP A 225 -11.15 -5.41 15.29
C TRP A 225 -11.19 -5.49 13.76
N LEU A 226 -10.05 -5.67 13.11
CA LEU A 226 -9.96 -5.76 11.65
C LEU A 226 -10.73 -6.98 11.15
N LYS A 227 -10.55 -8.16 11.77
CA LYS A 227 -11.30 -9.37 11.42
C LYS A 227 -12.82 -9.21 11.60
N GLU A 228 -13.24 -8.45 12.62
CA GLU A 228 -14.65 -8.17 12.86
C GLU A 228 -15.25 -7.23 11.80
N ASN A 229 -14.48 -6.22 11.38
CA ASN A 229 -14.95 -5.14 10.52
C ASN A 229 -14.63 -5.32 9.03
N ASP A 230 -13.77 -6.28 8.67
CA ASP A 230 -13.31 -6.58 7.31
C ASP A 230 -14.44 -6.54 6.25
N PRO A 231 -15.62 -7.18 6.46
CA PRO A 231 -16.70 -7.17 5.47
C PRO A 231 -17.40 -5.82 5.29
N TYR A 232 -17.16 -4.87 6.19
CA TYR A 232 -17.80 -3.55 6.21
C TYR A 232 -16.79 -2.43 5.97
N LEU A 233 -15.52 -2.76 5.73
CA LEU A 233 -14.51 -1.76 5.41
C LEU A 233 -14.77 -1.15 4.05
N TYR A 234 -14.56 0.16 3.96
CA TYR A 234 -14.43 0.87 2.70
C TYR A 234 -13.24 1.82 2.77
N PHE A 235 -12.65 2.10 1.61
CA PHE A 235 -11.53 3.02 1.49
C PHE A 235 -12.06 4.38 1.04
N THR A 236 -11.82 5.41 1.84
CA THR A 236 -12.37 6.77 1.65
C THR A 236 -11.77 7.48 0.44
N GLY A 237 -10.54 7.10 0.07
CA GLY A 237 -9.74 7.80 -0.92
C GLY A 237 -8.98 9.00 -0.38
N GLU A 238 -9.10 9.30 0.91
CA GLU A 238 -8.33 10.37 1.57
C GLU A 238 -6.83 10.06 1.55
N SER A 239 -6.01 11.11 1.46
CA SER A 239 -4.56 11.01 1.40
C SER A 239 -3.88 12.25 1.94
N PHE A 240 -2.58 12.13 2.22
CA PHE A 240 -1.73 13.24 2.67
C PHE A 240 -1.60 14.37 1.65
N GLN A 241 -2.09 14.20 0.42
CA GLN A 241 -2.15 15.26 -0.58
C GLN A 241 -3.34 16.22 -0.35
N PHE A 242 -4.39 15.76 0.35
CA PHE A 242 -5.62 16.53 0.60
C PHE A 242 -5.82 16.92 2.07
N CYS A 243 -5.32 16.11 3.02
CA CYS A 243 -5.48 16.33 4.45
C CYS A 243 -4.21 15.94 5.23
N ASN A 244 -3.91 16.65 6.33
CA ASN A 244 -2.78 16.33 7.21
C ASN A 244 -3.02 15.09 8.08
N GLU A 245 -4.29 14.72 8.28
CA GLU A 245 -4.74 13.53 9.02
C GLU A 245 -5.76 12.78 8.15
N PRO A 246 -5.31 12.15 7.04
CA PRO A 246 -6.22 11.42 6.15
C PRO A 246 -6.70 10.16 6.83
N VAL A 247 -7.99 9.82 6.71
CA VAL A 247 -8.59 8.56 7.20
C VAL A 247 -8.76 7.61 6.01
N PRO A 248 -7.77 6.77 5.64
CA PRO A 248 -7.76 6.07 4.36
C PRO A 248 -8.79 4.94 4.30
N CYS A 249 -9.22 4.44 5.46
CA CYS A 249 -10.16 3.35 5.59
C CYS A 249 -11.09 3.60 6.77
N ALA A 250 -12.38 3.34 6.58
CA ALA A 250 -13.42 3.48 7.57
C ALA A 250 -14.39 2.29 7.53
N VAL A 251 -15.20 2.15 8.57
CA VAL A 251 -16.24 1.11 8.68
C VAL A 251 -17.58 1.70 8.25
N ASP A 252 -18.26 1.07 7.31
CA ASP A 252 -19.65 1.40 7.01
C ASP A 252 -20.53 0.87 8.15
N LEU A 253 -20.82 1.75 9.12
CA LEU A 253 -21.63 1.41 10.29
C LEU A 253 -23.05 1.00 9.91
N GLU A 254 -23.59 1.53 8.80
CA GLU A 254 -24.92 1.17 8.32
C GLU A 254 -24.91 -0.24 7.74
N ALA A 255 -23.94 -0.58 6.89
CA ALA A 255 -23.77 -1.93 6.37
C ALA A 255 -23.52 -2.93 7.52
N LYS A 256 -22.72 -2.54 8.51
CA LYS A 256 -22.48 -3.34 9.72
C LYS A 256 -23.75 -3.54 10.55
N TYR A 257 -24.54 -2.49 10.73
CA TYR A 257 -25.84 -2.55 11.40
C TYR A 257 -26.85 -3.45 10.65
N LEU A 258 -26.87 -3.39 9.32
CA LEU A 258 -27.73 -4.24 8.49
C LEU A 258 -27.15 -5.64 8.25
N CYS A 259 -25.95 -5.93 8.77
CA CYS A 259 -25.20 -7.16 8.52
C CYS A 259 -25.03 -7.48 7.02
N LYS A 260 -24.89 -6.44 6.18
CA LYS A 260 -24.67 -6.57 4.74
C LYS A 260 -23.21 -6.39 4.40
N ASP A 261 -22.66 -7.32 3.62
CA ASP A 261 -21.27 -7.26 3.19
C ASP A 261 -21.10 -6.17 2.12
N ASN A 262 -20.11 -5.30 2.32
CA ASN A 262 -19.73 -4.25 1.36
C ASN A 262 -19.03 -4.80 0.12
N SER A 263 -18.49 -6.02 0.15
CA SER A 263 -17.96 -6.70 -1.03
C SER A 263 -18.99 -6.78 -2.17
N ILE A 264 -20.28 -6.85 -1.82
CA ILE A 264 -21.40 -6.86 -2.75
C ILE A 264 -21.70 -5.45 -3.31
N ARG A 265 -21.40 -4.39 -2.54
CA ARG A 265 -21.61 -2.99 -2.95
C ARG A 265 -20.51 -2.46 -3.87
N VAL A 266 -19.26 -2.92 -3.73
CA VAL A 266 -18.14 -2.47 -4.59
C VAL A 266 -18.35 -2.81 -6.07
N PHE A 267 -19.15 -3.84 -6.40
CA PHE A 267 -19.51 -4.22 -7.77
C PHE A 267 -20.83 -3.62 -8.29
N LYS A 268 -21.58 -2.88 -7.46
CA LYS A 268 -22.81 -2.20 -7.89
C LYS A 268 -22.59 -0.69 -7.86
N PRO A 269 -22.81 0.03 -8.98
CA PRO A 269 -22.91 1.48 -8.94
C PRO A 269 -23.93 1.89 -7.87
N LEU A 270 -23.59 2.92 -7.07
CA LEU A 270 -24.38 3.49 -5.97
C LEU A 270 -25.84 3.86 -6.32
N CYS A 271 -26.27 3.72 -7.58
CA CYS A 271 -27.57 4.11 -8.10
C CYS A 271 -28.71 3.06 -8.02
N GLN A 272 -28.49 1.83 -7.56
CA GLN A 272 -29.56 0.79 -7.61
C GLN A 272 -30.06 0.25 -6.26
N ALA A 273 -29.63 0.78 -5.12
CA ALA A 273 -30.14 0.35 -3.79
C ALA A 273 -31.35 1.16 -3.28
N ALA A 274 -31.88 2.11 -4.06
CA ALA A 274 -32.75 3.16 -3.55
C ALA A 274 -34.25 2.81 -3.37
N ASN A 275 -34.72 1.62 -3.76
CA ASN A 275 -36.18 1.42 -3.90
C ASN A 275 -36.87 0.54 -2.85
N GLU A 276 -36.18 -0.03 -1.84
CA GLU A 276 -36.86 -0.81 -0.77
C GLU A 276 -36.38 -0.54 0.68
N GLU A 277 -35.40 0.34 0.95
CA GLU A 277 -34.76 0.49 2.29
C GLU A 277 -35.07 1.82 3.02
N SER A 278 -36.31 2.32 2.98
CA SER A 278 -36.57 3.76 3.24
C SER A 278 -36.92 4.17 4.69
N SER A 279 -37.04 3.27 5.67
CA SER A 279 -37.43 3.64 7.05
C SER A 279 -36.39 3.30 8.14
N SER A 280 -35.70 2.17 8.06
CA SER A 280 -34.65 1.83 9.04
C SER A 280 -33.34 2.59 8.78
N SER A 281 -32.94 2.74 7.52
CA SER A 281 -31.76 3.52 7.11
C SER A 281 -31.92 5.03 7.35
N SER A 282 -33.14 5.55 7.18
CA SER A 282 -33.42 6.98 7.40
C SER A 282 -33.47 7.38 8.88
N ASN A 283 -33.72 6.42 9.78
CA ASN A 283 -33.64 6.65 11.23
C ASN A 283 -32.22 6.40 11.77
N PHE A 284 -31.51 5.39 11.27
CA PHE A 284 -30.11 5.13 11.65
C PHE A 284 -29.18 6.28 11.29
N SER A 285 -29.33 6.86 10.09
CA SER A 285 -28.50 7.99 9.63
C SER A 285 -28.61 9.25 10.51
N LYS A 286 -29.75 9.44 11.19
CA LYS A 286 -30.02 10.59 12.08
C LYS A 286 -29.44 10.45 13.49
N LEU A 287 -28.95 9.27 13.86
CA LEU A 287 -28.37 9.02 15.19
C LEU A 287 -27.01 9.69 15.37
N ALA A 288 -26.63 9.93 16.62
CA ALA A 288 -25.27 10.35 16.95
C ALA A 288 -24.28 9.21 16.67
N GLU A 289 -23.03 9.54 16.35
CA GLU A 289 -22.03 8.55 15.92
C GLU A 289 -21.79 7.44 16.95
N GLY A 290 -21.68 7.79 18.24
CA GLY A 290 -21.54 6.81 19.31
C GLY A 290 -22.76 5.88 19.47
N GLU A 291 -23.95 6.32 19.06
CA GLU A 291 -25.15 5.45 19.06
C GLU A 291 -25.15 4.49 17.86
N LYS A 292 -24.69 4.97 16.69
CA LYS A 292 -24.50 4.13 15.50
C LYS A 292 -23.49 3.01 15.76
N GLU A 293 -22.36 3.33 16.39
CA GLU A 293 -21.33 2.34 16.72
C GLU A 293 -21.87 1.25 17.66
N VAL A 294 -22.58 1.64 18.74
CA VAL A 294 -23.18 0.71 19.69
C VAL A 294 -24.21 -0.20 19.02
N LEU A 295 -25.09 0.37 18.19
CA LEU A 295 -26.09 -0.40 17.45
C LEU A 295 -25.45 -1.35 16.43
N ALA A 296 -24.49 -0.86 15.64
CA ALA A 296 -23.82 -1.66 14.62
C ALA A 296 -23.08 -2.86 15.22
N LYS A 297 -22.35 -2.63 16.32
CA LYS A 297 -21.64 -3.68 17.06
C LYS A 297 -22.61 -4.71 17.68
N HIS A 298 -23.69 -4.24 18.31
CA HIS A 298 -24.68 -5.13 18.89
C HIS A 298 -25.42 -5.95 17.82
N SER A 299 -25.82 -5.30 16.73
CA SER A 299 -26.51 -5.94 15.60
C SER A 299 -25.69 -7.07 15.00
N GLN A 300 -24.41 -6.82 14.70
CA GLN A 300 -23.51 -7.83 14.16
C GLN A 300 -23.33 -9.02 15.11
N LYS A 301 -23.11 -8.74 16.40
CA LYS A 301 -22.98 -9.78 17.43
C LYS A 301 -24.24 -10.64 17.48
N LEU A 302 -25.41 -10.00 17.51
CA LEU A 302 -26.70 -10.67 17.58
C LEU A 302 -26.96 -11.52 16.33
N HIS A 303 -26.65 -11.01 15.14
CA HIS A 303 -26.79 -11.73 13.89
C HIS A 303 -25.87 -12.97 13.84
N ARG A 304 -24.63 -12.87 14.35
CA ARG A 304 -23.71 -14.01 14.42
C ARG A 304 -24.17 -15.09 15.40
N GLU A 305 -24.73 -14.70 16.55
CA GLU A 305 -25.16 -15.62 17.61
C GLU A 305 -26.55 -16.23 17.33
N ASN A 306 -27.49 -15.42 16.86
CA ASN A 306 -28.88 -15.83 16.63
C ASN A 306 -29.55 -14.99 15.51
N PRO A 307 -29.45 -15.41 14.24
CA PRO A 307 -30.06 -14.71 13.11
C PRO A 307 -31.58 -14.54 13.22
N SER A 308 -32.28 -15.51 13.81
CA SER A 308 -33.74 -15.45 13.98
C SER A 308 -34.15 -14.35 14.94
N TYR A 309 -33.47 -14.25 16.08
CA TYR A 309 -33.72 -13.19 17.06
C TYR A 309 -33.27 -11.81 16.55
N TRP A 310 -32.18 -11.76 15.77
CA TRP A 310 -31.78 -10.54 15.08
C TRP A 310 -32.88 -9.99 14.16
N ASN A 311 -33.51 -10.85 13.35
CA ASN A 311 -34.62 -10.43 12.47
C ASN A 311 -35.82 -9.86 13.25
N GLU A 312 -36.08 -10.36 14.46
CA GLU A 312 -37.13 -9.84 15.33
C GLU A 312 -36.73 -8.49 15.95
N TRP A 313 -35.49 -8.38 16.42
CA TRP A 313 -34.93 -7.16 17.00
C TRP A 313 -34.91 -5.99 15.99
N MET A 314 -34.58 -6.26 14.73
CA MET A 314 -34.58 -5.26 13.64
C MET A 314 -35.96 -4.63 13.38
N ARG A 315 -37.05 -5.27 13.82
CA ARG A 315 -38.42 -4.74 13.70
C ARG A 315 -38.82 -3.81 14.83
N TYR A 316 -38.02 -3.70 15.89
CA TYR A 316 -38.30 -2.77 17.00
C TYR A 316 -38.03 -1.32 16.59
N PRO A 317 -38.72 -0.34 17.23
CA PRO A 317 -38.37 1.08 17.09
C PRO A 317 -36.91 1.35 17.50
N ILE A 318 -36.28 2.34 16.88
CA ILE A 318 -34.84 2.60 17.03
C ILE A 318 -34.45 2.87 18.49
N GLU A 319 -35.31 3.54 19.26
CA GLU A 319 -35.09 3.84 20.68
C GLU A 319 -35.03 2.56 21.52
N LYS A 320 -35.89 1.58 21.21
CA LYS A 320 -35.91 0.27 21.87
C LYS A 320 -34.68 -0.55 21.48
N GLN A 321 -34.24 -0.46 20.22
CA GLN A 321 -33.00 -1.09 19.77
C GLN A 321 -31.78 -0.55 20.52
N ILE A 322 -31.68 0.78 20.67
CA ILE A 322 -30.59 1.44 21.41
C ILE A 322 -30.60 1.01 22.88
N HIS A 323 -31.78 0.97 23.51
CA HIS A 323 -31.89 0.55 24.91
C HIS A 323 -31.42 -0.89 25.12
N ILE A 324 -31.82 -1.81 24.25
CA ILE A 324 -31.38 -3.21 24.28
C ILE A 324 -29.87 -3.32 24.03
N ALA A 325 -29.34 -2.57 23.04
CA ALA A 325 -27.93 -2.59 22.71
C ALA A 325 -27.04 -2.08 23.86
N ARG A 326 -27.47 -1.00 24.54
CA ARG A 326 -26.76 -0.45 25.72
C ARG A 326 -26.82 -1.39 26.93
N ASN A 327 -27.95 -2.04 27.17
CA ASN A 327 -28.12 -2.91 28.36
C ASN A 327 -27.58 -4.32 28.15
N GLY A 328 -27.56 -4.84 26.92
CA GLY A 328 -26.99 -6.14 26.57
C GLY A 328 -25.48 -6.08 26.27
N GLY A 329 -24.93 -4.90 26.07
CA GLY A 329 -23.50 -4.64 25.84
C GLY A 329 -22.71 -4.48 27.13
N GLY A 330 -22.62 -5.52 27.95
CA GLY A 330 -21.75 -5.50 29.14
C GLY A 330 -20.28 -5.23 28.77
N ASN A 331 -19.72 -4.15 29.34
CA ASN A 331 -18.31 -3.77 29.44
C ASN A 331 -17.36 -4.29 28.34
N SER A 332 -17.14 -3.47 27.31
CA SER A 332 -16.01 -3.60 26.38
C SER A 332 -15.21 -2.31 26.48
N TYR A 333 -13.96 -2.39 26.94
CA TYR A 333 -13.00 -1.30 26.86
C TYR A 333 -13.05 -0.64 25.48
N ASP A 334 -13.25 0.67 25.48
CA ASP A 334 -13.20 1.53 24.29
C ASP A 334 -11.79 1.48 23.70
N CYS A 335 -11.62 0.74 22.61
CA CYS A 335 -10.70 1.17 21.59
C CYS A 335 -11.49 2.09 20.67
N ASN A 336 -11.46 3.39 20.97
CA ASN A 336 -11.87 4.45 20.04
C ASN A 336 -10.89 4.44 18.85
N CYS A 337 -11.13 3.54 17.89
CA CYS A 337 -10.61 3.70 16.54
C CYS A 337 -11.65 4.52 15.79
N ARG A 338 -11.40 5.83 15.65
CA ARG A 338 -12.23 6.73 14.85
C ARG A 338 -11.83 6.66 13.38
#